data_AF-A0A6L4ZM83-F1
#
_entry.id   AF-A0A6L4ZM83-F1
#
_cell.length_a   1.000
_cell.length_b   1.000
_cell.length_c   1.000
_cell.angle_alpha   90.00
_cell.angle_beta   90.00
_cell.angle_gamma   90.00
#
_symmetry.space_group_name_H-M   'P 1'
#
loop_
_entity.id
_entity.type
_entity.pdbx_description
1 polymer ?
#
loop_
_entity_poly.entity_id
_entity_poly.type
_entity_poly.pdbx_seq_one_letter_code
_entity_poly.pdbx_strand_id
1 'polypeptide(L)'
;MKYNNKKVLLQAALYKYYSVATLFWLLQKHSLTKETIDIKPKPEKEKTDFSRIRCPLCQWQPNSSSRWWCSDCKEPEYFFGGCGTAWNTFTTRGLCPGCNHQWRWTTCLSCIGWSLHEDWYLKETR
;
A
#
# COMPACT_ATOMS: atom_id res chain seq x y z
N MET A 1 -23.61 16.48 -73.85
CA MET A 1 -23.24 15.37 -72.93
C MET A 1 -22.38 15.93 -71.79
N LYS A 2 -22.93 16.10 -70.57
CA LYS A 2 -22.16 16.51 -69.38
C LYS A 2 -21.69 15.25 -68.64
N TYR A 3 -20.48 14.79 -68.94
CA TYR A 3 -19.90 13.58 -68.35
C TYR A 3 -19.34 13.86 -66.93
N ASN A 4 -20.25 13.77 -65.97
CA ASN A 4 -20.14 13.16 -64.63
C ASN A 4 -18.91 13.40 -63.72
N ASN A 5 -18.61 14.67 -63.40
CA ASN A 5 -17.73 15.07 -62.29
C ASN A 5 -18.17 14.55 -60.90
N LYS A 6 -19.42 14.09 -60.76
CA LYS A 6 -19.93 13.51 -59.51
C LYS A 6 -19.33 12.12 -59.22
N LYS A 7 -19.00 11.33 -60.25
CA LYS A 7 -18.44 9.97 -60.06
C LYS A 7 -17.03 9.99 -59.50
N VAL A 8 -16.18 10.92 -59.93
CA VAL A 8 -14.79 11.06 -59.46
C VAL A 8 -14.75 11.54 -58.01
N LEU A 9 -15.60 12.50 -57.65
CA LEU A 9 -15.75 12.97 -56.27
C LEU A 9 -16.33 11.88 -55.35
N LEU A 10 -17.29 11.09 -55.84
CA LEU A 10 -17.84 9.96 -55.09
C LEU A 10 -16.79 8.85 -54.87
N GLN A 11 -15.99 8.52 -55.90
CA GLN A 11 -14.90 7.55 -55.80
C GLN A 11 -13.81 8.00 -54.81
N ALA A 12 -13.42 9.27 -54.84
CA ALA A 12 -12.43 9.82 -53.91
C ALA A 12 -12.95 9.87 -52.46
N ALA A 13 -14.23 10.18 -52.27
CA ALA A 13 -14.87 10.17 -50.94
C ALA A 13 -15.00 8.74 -50.39
N LEU A 14 -15.39 7.79 -51.23
CA LEU A 14 -15.44 6.37 -50.88
C LEU A 14 -14.05 5.85 -50.53
N TYR A 15 -13.00 6.17 -51.31
CA TYR A 15 -11.63 5.72 -51.05
C TYR A 15 -11.09 6.28 -49.71
N LYS A 16 -11.37 7.54 -49.39
CA LYS A 16 -11.04 8.12 -48.08
C LYS A 16 -11.82 7.45 -46.94
N TYR A 17 -13.11 7.18 -47.13
CA TYR A 17 -13.94 6.48 -46.14
C TYR A 17 -13.43 5.05 -45.90
N TYR A 18 -13.13 4.29 -46.95
CA TYR A 18 -12.54 2.95 -46.86
C TYR A 18 -11.15 2.99 -46.21
N SER A 19 -10.32 3.99 -46.49
CA SER A 19 -8.99 4.16 -45.87
C SER A 19 -9.05 4.48 -44.38
N VAL A 20 -10.07 5.22 -43.92
CA VAL A 20 -10.27 5.50 -42.49
C VAL A 20 -10.89 4.29 -41.79
N ALA A 21 -11.84 3.60 -42.45
CA ALA A 21 -12.46 2.39 -41.91
C ALA A 21 -11.45 1.23 -41.74
N THR A 22 -10.52 1.04 -42.68
CA THR A 22 -9.44 0.04 -42.55
C THR A 22 -8.46 0.40 -41.44
N LEU A 23 -8.10 1.68 -41.30
CA LEU A 23 -7.25 2.15 -40.19
C LEU A 23 -7.93 1.93 -38.84
N PHE A 24 -9.24 2.20 -38.74
CA PHE A 24 -10.04 1.99 -37.54
C PHE A 24 -10.20 0.48 -37.22
N TRP A 25 -10.36 -0.37 -38.24
CA TRP A 25 -10.42 -1.81 -38.08
C TRP A 25 -9.07 -2.42 -37.68
N LEU A 26 -7.96 -1.86 -38.15
CA LEU A 26 -6.61 -2.20 -37.68
C LEU A 26 -6.36 -1.74 -36.23
N LEU A 27 -6.90 -0.59 -35.82
CA LEU A 27 -6.77 -0.08 -34.45
C LEU A 27 -7.58 -0.91 -33.43
N GLN A 28 -8.79 -1.36 -33.79
CA GLN A 28 -9.66 -2.11 -32.87
C GLN A 28 -9.19 -3.54 -32.57
N LYS A 29 -8.38 -4.15 -33.45
CA LYS A 29 -7.91 -5.53 -33.26
C LYS A 29 -6.93 -5.72 -32.10
N HIS A 30 -6.43 -4.65 -31.49
CA HIS A 30 -5.46 -4.72 -30.40
C HIS A 30 -6.07 -4.55 -28.99
N SER A 31 -7.41 -4.53 -28.85
CA SER A 31 -8.08 -4.25 -27.57
C SER A 31 -8.97 -5.38 -27.02
N LEU A 32 -8.90 -6.59 -27.58
CA LEU A 32 -9.69 -7.75 -27.13
C LEU A 32 -8.82 -8.86 -26.53
N THR A 33 -8.03 -8.50 -25.53
CA THR A 33 -7.71 -9.40 -24.42
C THR A 33 -7.98 -8.62 -23.14
N LYS A 34 -9.26 -8.47 -22.81
CA LYS A 34 -9.65 -8.20 -21.43
C LYS A 34 -9.36 -9.49 -20.68
N GLU A 35 -8.10 -9.66 -20.28
CA GLU A 35 -7.71 -10.66 -19.32
C GLU A 35 -8.64 -10.51 -18.13
N THR A 36 -9.46 -11.52 -17.90
CA THR A 36 -10.15 -11.71 -16.64
C THR A 36 -9.05 -11.79 -15.60
N ILE A 37 -8.76 -10.65 -14.96
CA ILE A 37 -7.88 -10.58 -13.80
C ILE A 37 -8.54 -11.50 -12.78
N ASP A 38 -7.95 -12.68 -12.63
CA ASP A 38 -8.18 -13.56 -11.52
C ASP A 38 -7.80 -12.75 -10.28
N ILE A 39 -8.79 -12.11 -9.65
CA ILE A 39 -8.62 -11.43 -8.37
C ILE A 39 -8.37 -12.57 -7.38
N LYS A 40 -7.11 -13.03 -7.32
CA LYS A 40 -6.59 -13.68 -6.14
C LYS A 40 -7.05 -12.81 -4.97
N PRO A 41 -7.75 -13.36 -3.98
CA PRO A 41 -8.13 -12.59 -2.81
C PRO A 41 -6.87 -11.88 -2.33
N LYS A 42 -6.93 -10.54 -2.36
CA LYS A 42 -5.91 -9.65 -1.81
C LYS A 42 -5.50 -10.29 -0.49
N PRO A 43 -4.21 -10.60 -0.26
CA PRO A 43 -3.80 -11.26 0.97
C PRO A 43 -4.40 -10.46 2.10
N GLU A 44 -5.36 -11.09 2.77
CA GLU A 44 -6.07 -10.53 3.89
C GLU A 44 -4.97 -10.06 4.83
N LYS A 45 -4.90 -8.75 5.10
CA LYS A 45 -3.83 -8.17 5.91
C LYS A 45 -3.69 -9.06 7.14
N GLU A 46 -2.57 -9.77 7.22
CA GLU A 46 -2.28 -10.69 8.31
C GLU A 46 -2.54 -9.94 9.61
N LYS A 47 -3.61 -10.33 10.30
CA LYS A 47 -4.11 -9.59 11.44
C LYS A 47 -3.13 -9.86 12.57
N THR A 48 -2.33 -8.85 12.94
CA THR A 48 -1.42 -8.96 14.08
C THR A 48 -2.20 -9.37 15.32
N ASP A 49 -1.82 -10.50 15.92
CA ASP A 49 -2.38 -10.96 17.18
C ASP A 49 -1.70 -10.24 18.36
N PHE A 50 -2.43 -9.32 18.99
CA PHE A 50 -1.97 -8.57 20.15
C PHE A 50 -2.17 -9.32 21.48
N SER A 51 -2.76 -10.52 21.47
CA SER A 51 -3.07 -11.27 22.69
C SER A 51 -1.82 -11.56 23.53
N ARG A 52 -0.68 -11.76 22.87
CA ARG A 52 0.63 -12.08 23.48
C ARG A 52 1.54 -10.89 23.72
N ILE A 53 1.00 -9.67 23.66
CA ILE A 53 1.76 -8.43 23.82
C ILE A 53 1.28 -7.72 25.08
N ARG A 54 2.21 -7.43 26.00
CA ARG A 54 1.93 -6.82 27.29
C ARG A 54 3.04 -5.87 27.69
N CYS A 55 2.68 -4.72 28.28
CA CYS A 55 3.67 -3.86 28.91
C CYS A 55 4.39 -4.64 30.03
N PRO A 56 5.73 -4.74 30.02
CA PRO A 56 6.47 -5.44 31.07
C PRO A 56 6.29 -4.83 32.47
N LEU A 57 5.98 -3.54 32.52
CA LEU A 57 5.90 -2.78 33.76
C LEU A 57 4.51 -2.84 34.42
N CYS A 58 3.44 -2.79 33.62
CA CYS A 58 2.07 -2.67 34.15
C CYS A 58 1.07 -3.67 33.54
N GLN A 59 1.51 -4.57 32.67
CA GLN A 59 0.68 -5.58 31.99
C GLN A 59 -0.43 -5.01 31.09
N TRP A 60 -0.38 -3.73 30.74
CA TRP A 60 -1.30 -3.16 29.76
C TRP A 60 -1.15 -3.85 28.39
N GLN A 61 -2.27 -4.20 27.76
CA GLN A 61 -2.32 -4.80 26.43
C GLN A 61 -2.64 -3.74 25.37
N PRO A 62 -1.79 -3.58 24.34
CA PRO A 62 -2.13 -2.74 23.18
C PRO A 62 -3.23 -3.39 22.33
N ASN A 63 -4.02 -2.57 21.67
CA ASN A 63 -5.00 -3.02 20.67
C ASN A 63 -4.62 -2.52 19.28
N SER A 64 -5.36 -2.93 18.26
CA SER A 64 -5.10 -2.55 16.85
C SER A 64 -5.15 -1.03 16.60
N SER A 65 -5.76 -0.26 17.49
CA SER A 65 -5.87 1.21 17.41
C SER A 65 -4.81 1.94 18.24
N SER A 66 -3.99 1.27 19.04
CA SER A 66 -2.87 1.90 19.76
C SER A 66 -1.85 2.49 18.77
N ARG A 67 -1.44 3.74 18.99
CA ARG A 67 -0.52 4.47 18.09
C ARG A 67 0.66 5.06 18.84
N TRP A 68 1.82 4.96 18.20
CA TRP A 68 3.07 5.63 18.54
C TRP A 68 3.49 6.50 17.37
N TRP A 69 4.30 7.52 17.66
CA TRP A 69 4.88 8.41 16.66
C TRP A 69 6.37 8.21 16.54
N CYS A 70 6.87 8.30 15.30
CA CYS A 70 8.29 8.29 15.02
C CYS A 70 8.78 9.72 15.21
N SER A 71 9.18 10.05 16.43
CA SER A 71 9.73 11.36 16.77
C SER A 71 11.19 11.23 17.17
N ASP A 72 11.84 12.38 17.32
CA ASP A 72 13.12 12.44 18.02
C ASP A 72 12.93 11.93 19.46
N CYS A 73 13.90 11.16 19.93
CA CYS A 73 13.93 10.58 21.26
C CYS A 73 15.37 10.61 21.76
N LYS A 74 15.66 11.49 22.73
CA LYS A 74 16.98 11.56 23.36
C LYS A 74 17.25 10.30 24.19
N GLU A 75 16.58 10.13 25.32
CA GLU A 75 16.67 8.94 26.15
C GLU A 75 15.32 8.21 26.13
N PRO A 76 15.28 6.86 26.09
CA PRO A 76 16.40 5.91 26.09
C PRO A 76 16.87 5.46 24.68
N GLU A 77 16.18 5.88 23.61
CA GLU A 77 16.46 5.38 22.26
C GLU A 77 17.69 6.02 21.60
N TYR A 78 18.00 7.29 21.93
CA TYR A 78 19.01 8.14 21.29
C TYR A 78 18.87 8.20 19.77
N PHE A 79 17.65 8.46 19.31
CA PHE A 79 17.31 8.59 17.90
C PHE A 79 16.90 10.03 17.57
N PHE A 80 17.54 10.60 16.54
CA PHE A 80 17.24 11.92 16.00
C PHE A 80 16.98 11.79 14.48
N GLY A 81 15.97 12.48 13.97
CA GLY A 81 15.47 12.33 12.60
C GLY A 81 14.13 11.60 12.51
N GLY A 82 13.26 11.75 13.51
CA GLY A 82 11.92 11.18 13.49
C GLY A 82 11.10 11.66 12.28
N CYS A 83 10.43 10.74 11.59
CA CYS A 83 9.66 11.06 10.36
C CYS A 83 8.18 11.38 10.60
N GLY A 84 7.71 11.38 11.85
CA GLY A 84 6.33 11.68 12.23
C GLY A 84 5.30 10.58 11.92
N THR A 85 5.72 9.44 11.36
CA THR A 85 4.81 8.32 11.06
C THR A 85 4.05 7.90 12.32
N ALA A 86 2.74 7.69 12.20
CA ALA A 86 1.87 7.20 13.26
C ALA A 86 1.46 5.76 12.98
N TRP A 87 1.88 4.81 13.82
CA TRP A 87 1.58 3.39 13.60
C TRP A 87 1.50 2.61 14.91
N ASN A 88 1.03 1.37 14.83
CA ASN A 88 1.15 0.45 15.96
C ASN A 88 2.53 -0.23 15.87
N THR A 89 3.40 0.05 16.82
CA THR A 89 4.79 -0.45 16.80
C THR A 89 4.87 -1.98 16.69
N PHE A 90 3.89 -2.71 17.22
CA PHE A 90 3.88 -4.17 17.22
C PHE A 90 3.49 -4.79 15.88
N THR A 91 2.88 -4.04 14.95
CA THR A 91 2.58 -4.57 13.61
C THR A 91 3.83 -4.78 12.76
N THR A 92 4.94 -4.15 13.14
CA THR A 92 6.22 -4.18 12.41
C THR A 92 7.40 -4.50 13.33
N ARG A 93 7.13 -5.01 14.54
CA ARG A 93 8.14 -5.25 15.58
C ARG A 93 9.10 -4.08 15.80
N GLY A 94 8.57 -2.86 15.87
CA GLY A 94 9.37 -1.66 16.10
C GLY A 94 9.96 -1.01 14.87
N LEU A 95 9.85 -1.62 13.68
CA LEU A 95 10.32 -0.99 12.45
C LEU A 95 9.37 0.13 12.01
N CYS A 96 9.87 1.36 11.95
CA CYS A 96 9.10 2.50 11.46
C CYS A 96 8.80 2.35 9.96
N PRO A 97 7.53 2.33 9.51
CA PRO A 97 7.21 2.22 8.08
C PRO A 97 7.63 3.43 7.22
N GLY A 98 7.87 4.59 7.84
CA GLY A 98 8.21 5.82 7.11
C GLY A 98 9.71 5.99 6.86
N CYS A 99 10.55 5.76 7.88
CA CYS A 99 12.00 5.98 7.81
C CYS A 99 12.85 4.72 8.01
N ASN A 100 12.22 3.55 8.21
CA ASN A 100 12.89 2.28 8.49
C ASN A 100 13.78 2.27 9.75
N HIS A 101 13.61 3.24 10.66
CA HIS A 101 14.25 3.17 11.98
C HIS A 101 13.70 1.98 12.78
N GLN A 102 14.59 1.16 13.33
CA GLN A 102 14.24 0.04 14.21
C GLN A 102 14.23 0.52 15.66
N TRP A 103 13.04 0.75 16.21
CA TRP A 103 12.88 1.14 17.60
C TRP A 103 13.26 -0.02 18.52
N ARG A 104 14.18 0.25 19.46
CA ARG A 104 14.61 -0.71 20.50
C ARG A 104 13.79 -0.57 21.77
N TRP A 105 13.28 0.63 22.04
CA TRP A 105 12.46 0.96 23.18
C TRP A 105 11.04 1.30 22.77
N THR A 106 10.07 0.98 23.63
CA THR A 106 8.67 1.37 23.45
C THR A 106 8.11 1.92 24.76
N THR A 107 7.52 3.11 24.68
CA THR A 107 6.80 3.72 25.79
C THR A 107 5.41 3.09 25.93
N CYS A 108 4.97 2.83 27.15
CA CYS A 108 3.64 2.32 27.41
C CYS A 108 2.59 3.44 27.36
N LEU A 109 1.52 3.27 26.59
CA LEU A 109 0.43 4.28 26.53
C LEU A 109 -0.42 4.35 27.80
N SER A 110 -0.28 3.39 28.72
CA SER A 110 -1.01 3.35 29.98
C SER A 110 -0.18 3.87 31.16
N CYS A 111 1.03 3.34 31.37
CA CYS A 111 1.87 3.75 32.50
C CYS A 111 2.99 4.74 32.13
N ILE A 112 3.15 5.08 30.84
CA ILE A 112 4.18 6.00 30.30
C ILE A 112 5.63 5.50 30.45
N GLY A 113 5.86 4.43 31.20
CA GLY A 113 7.17 3.81 31.36
C GLY A 113 7.74 3.25 30.05
N TRP A 114 9.07 3.30 29.94
CA TRP A 114 9.82 2.75 28.82
C TRP A 114 10.31 1.34 29.14
N SER A 115 10.26 0.46 28.14
CA SER A 115 10.81 -0.90 28.22
C SER A 115 11.35 -1.29 26.84
N LEU A 116 12.26 -2.26 26.80
CA LEU A 116 12.76 -2.81 25.54
C LEU A 116 11.58 -3.39 24.77
N HIS A 117 11.53 -3.14 23.46
CA HIS A 117 10.44 -3.58 22.60
C HIS A 117 10.28 -5.11 22.65
N GLU A 118 11.39 -5.85 22.72
CA GLU A 118 11.40 -7.31 22.82
C GLU A 118 10.78 -7.84 24.13
N ASP A 119 10.86 -7.09 25.23
CA ASP A 119 10.31 -7.53 26.52
C ASP A 119 8.77 -7.54 26.52
N TRP A 120 8.13 -6.86 25.58
CA TRP A 120 6.66 -6.82 25.47
C TRP A 120 6.05 -8.14 25.02
N TYR A 121 6.82 -9.02 24.39
CA TYR A 121 6.34 -10.27 23.84
C TYR A 121 6.40 -11.38 24.90
N LEU A 122 5.23 -11.94 25.24
CA LEU A 122 5.17 -13.09 26.13
C LEU A 122 5.85 -14.29 25.47
N LYS A 123 6.83 -14.89 26.17
CA LYS A 123 7.50 -16.11 25.71
C LYS A 123 6.53 -17.29 25.80
N GLU A 124 6.54 -18.15 24.79
CA GLU A 124 5.85 -19.43 24.87
C GLU A 124 6.52 -20.27 25.97
N THR A 125 5.76 -20.61 27.01
CA THR A 125 6.14 -21.69 27.93
C THR A 125 6.05 -23.00 27.16
N ARG A 126 7.20 -23.63 26.90
CA ARG A 126 7.27 -24.98 26.35
C ARG A 126 6.88 -26.02 27.39
#